data_AF-A0A3B8NXQ7-F1
#
_entry.id   AF-A0A3B8NXQ7-F1
#
_cell.length_a   1.000
_cell.length_b   1.000
_cell.length_c   1.000
_cell.angle_alpha   90.00
_cell.angle_beta   90.00
_cell.angle_gamma   90.00
#
_symmetry.space_group_name_H-M   'P 1'
#
loop_
_entity.id
_entity.type
_entity.pdbx_description
1 polymer ?
#
loop_
_entity_poly.entity_id
_entity_poly.type
_entity_poly.pdbx_seq_one_letter_code
_entity_poly.pdbx_strand_id
1 'polypeptide(L)'
;MIKNTVAARVGNGLKQLLITTLIALILYFFMTPVIQLLPWILPIMQFLLIFMFTVCIYVPFWEYGDRDRNLVQFGKKKKDLLYGLKIGLICISPYLLASVFLLLAKLGVEQWTLLVYRLVNIQFIYMIDLLIPLADVMEAPWGIVILCMIFPLYTAIVAEAAYCFGYHEISLKEKILYVKK
;
A
#
# COMPACT_ATOMS: atom_id res chain seq x y z
N MET A 1 5.71 2.34 31.60
CA MET A 1 6.62 2.05 30.48
C MET A 1 5.81 1.83 29.18
N ILE A 2 5.12 2.87 28.65
CA ILE A 2 4.19 2.75 27.47
C ILE A 2 4.51 3.80 26.37
N LYS A 3 5.59 4.58 26.50
CA LYS A 3 5.86 5.72 25.58
C LYS A 3 6.45 5.36 24.21
N ASN A 4 6.73 4.08 23.90
CA ASN A 4 7.38 3.68 22.63
C ASN A 4 6.48 2.93 21.62
N THR A 5 5.17 2.84 21.81
CA THR A 5 4.33 1.98 20.96
C THR A 5 4.04 2.56 19.58
N VAL A 6 3.77 3.87 19.45
CA VAL A 6 3.42 4.48 18.15
C VAL A 6 4.64 4.57 17.23
N ALA A 7 5.75 5.13 17.71
CA ALA A 7 6.97 5.24 16.92
C ALA A 7 7.51 3.87 16.48
N ALA A 8 7.43 2.85 17.35
CA ALA A 8 7.81 1.49 16.97
C ALA A 8 6.88 0.88 15.90
N ARG A 9 5.56 1.09 16.00
CA ARG A 9 4.58 0.62 15.00
C ARG A 9 4.76 1.33 13.67
N VAL A 10 5.01 2.64 13.67
CA VAL A 10 5.34 3.41 12.45
C VAL A 10 6.64 2.90 11.85
N GLY A 11 7.70 2.73 12.65
CA GLY A 11 8.98 2.20 12.17
C GLY A 11 8.85 0.81 11.56
N ASN A 12 8.07 -0.08 12.17
CA ASN A 12 7.80 -1.40 11.62
C ASN A 12 6.93 -1.34 10.35
N GLY A 13 5.92 -0.46 10.32
CA GLY A 13 5.08 -0.25 9.14
C GLY A 13 5.88 0.27 7.95
N LEU A 14 6.77 1.24 8.17
CA LEU A 14 7.69 1.73 7.14
C LEU A 14 8.63 0.63 6.62
N LYS A 15 9.23 -0.16 7.53
CA LYS A 15 10.06 -1.31 7.14
C LYS A 15 9.28 -2.31 6.29
N GLN A 16 8.04 -2.62 6.70
CA GLN A 16 7.19 -3.54 5.97
C GLN A 16 6.89 -3.02 4.56
N LEU A 17 6.49 -1.75 4.45
CA LEU A 17 6.21 -1.12 3.15
C LEU A 17 7.44 -1.12 2.23
N LEU A 18 8.63 -0.82 2.76
CA LEU A 18 9.87 -0.92 2.01
C LEU A 18 10.12 -2.35 1.50
N ILE A 19 10.01 -3.36 2.38
CA ILE A 19 10.19 -4.76 1.99
C ILE A 19 9.19 -5.15 0.90
N THR A 20 7.92 -4.77 1.06
CA THR A 20 6.88 -5.09 0.10
C THR A 20 7.09 -4.40 -1.25
N THR A 21 7.51 -3.14 -1.26
CA THR A 21 7.89 -2.43 -2.49
C THR A 21 9.08 -3.11 -3.17
N LEU A 22 10.09 -3.57 -2.42
CA LEU A 22 11.21 -4.34 -2.98
C LEU A 22 10.77 -5.67 -3.60
N ILE A 23 9.88 -6.41 -2.93
CA ILE A 23 9.31 -7.65 -3.47
C ILE A 23 8.53 -7.38 -4.75
N ALA A 24 7.69 -6.34 -4.76
CA ALA A 24 6.92 -5.94 -5.93
C ALA A 24 7.82 -5.52 -7.10
N LEU A 25 8.94 -4.85 -6.80
CA LEU A 25 9.95 -4.47 -7.79
C LEU A 25 10.65 -5.69 -8.40
N ILE A 26 11.06 -6.67 -7.57
CA ILE A 26 11.65 -7.92 -8.05
C ILE A 26 10.64 -8.67 -8.95
N LEU A 27 9.38 -8.77 -8.50
CA LEU A 27 8.33 -9.43 -9.28
C LEU A 27 8.10 -8.74 -10.62
N TYR A 28 8.06 -7.40 -10.64
CA TYR A 28 7.91 -6.60 -11.86
C TYR A 28 9.03 -6.90 -12.87
N PHE A 29 10.29 -6.82 -12.44
CA PHE A 29 11.43 -7.10 -13.32
C PHE A 29 11.43 -8.54 -13.84
N PHE A 30 11.11 -9.51 -12.98
CA PHE A 30 11.06 -10.92 -13.38
C PHE A 30 9.93 -11.20 -14.38
N MET A 31 8.78 -10.55 -14.23
CA MET A 31 7.61 -10.76 -15.09
C MET A 31 7.64 -9.95 -16.39
N THR A 32 8.48 -8.92 -16.49
CA THR A 32 8.55 -8.04 -17.68
C THR A 32 8.75 -8.81 -18.99
N PRO A 33 9.69 -9.78 -19.10
CA PRO A 33 9.85 -10.57 -20.33
C PRO A 33 8.60 -11.39 -20.67
N VAL A 34 7.94 -11.96 -19.66
CA VAL A 34 6.74 -12.78 -19.85
C VAL A 34 5.59 -11.92 -20.38
N ILE A 35 5.43 -10.70 -19.87
CA ILE A 35 4.41 -9.75 -20.34
C ILE A 35 4.66 -9.32 -21.78
N GLN A 36 5.92 -9.15 -22.18
CA GLN A 36 6.26 -8.85 -23.57
C GLN A 36 5.86 -9.99 -24.51
N LEU A 37 5.98 -11.25 -24.09
CA LEU A 37 5.50 -12.40 -24.88
C LEU A 37 3.98 -12.57 -24.84
N LEU A 38 3.33 -12.26 -23.71
CA LEU A 38 1.90 -12.50 -23.47
C LEU A 38 1.23 -11.26 -22.85
N PRO A 39 0.95 -10.19 -23.63
CA PRO A 39 0.45 -8.92 -23.08
C PRO A 39 -0.90 -9.02 -22.36
N TRP A 40 -1.71 -10.03 -22.69
CA TRP A 40 -3.02 -10.26 -22.09
C TRP A 40 -2.96 -10.66 -20.60
N ILE A 41 -1.77 -11.03 -20.07
CA ILE A 41 -1.59 -11.34 -18.64
C ILE A 41 -1.47 -10.07 -17.77
N LEU A 42 -1.34 -8.88 -18.36
CA LEU A 42 -1.08 -7.63 -17.64
C LEU A 42 -2.09 -7.35 -16.52
N PRO A 43 -3.43 -7.49 -16.70
CA PRO A 43 -4.39 -7.31 -15.61
C PRO A 43 -4.20 -8.30 -14.46
N ILE A 44 -3.81 -9.55 -14.78
CA ILE A 44 -3.54 -10.59 -13.79
C ILE A 44 -2.31 -10.22 -12.96
N MET A 45 -1.25 -9.73 -13.60
CA MET A 45 -0.04 -9.27 -12.92
C MET A 45 -0.29 -8.04 -12.04
N GLN A 46 -1.08 -7.09 -12.52
CA GLN A 46 -1.48 -5.93 -11.73
C GLN A 46 -2.31 -6.33 -10.49
N PHE A 47 -3.24 -7.28 -10.65
CA PHE A 47 -3.98 -7.84 -9.54
C PHE A 47 -3.05 -8.52 -8.53
N LEU A 48 -2.10 -9.33 -9.00
CA LEU A 48 -1.15 -10.03 -8.13
C LEU A 48 -0.28 -9.06 -7.32
N LEU A 49 0.24 -8.00 -7.94
CA LEU A 49 1.03 -6.96 -7.28
C LEU A 49 0.24 -6.29 -6.14
N ILE A 50 -0.99 -5.84 -6.42
CA ILE A 50 -1.86 -5.22 -5.42
C ILE A 50 -2.21 -6.23 -4.33
N PHE A 51 -2.57 -7.46 -4.69
CA PHE A 51 -2.93 -8.51 -3.73
C PHE A 51 -1.79 -8.81 -2.75
N MET A 52 -0.56 -9.04 -3.26
CA MET A 52 0.60 -9.26 -2.40
C MET A 52 0.89 -8.05 -1.51
N PHE A 53 0.79 -6.85 -2.08
CA PHE A 53 0.99 -5.60 -1.34
C PHE A 53 -0.02 -5.48 -0.18
N THR A 54 -1.29 -5.80 -0.44
CA THR A 54 -2.37 -5.78 0.54
C THR A 54 -2.17 -6.80 1.65
N VAL A 55 -1.77 -8.03 1.34
CA VAL A 55 -1.49 -9.05 2.35
C VAL A 55 -0.38 -8.59 3.31
N CYS A 56 0.69 -8.00 2.77
CA CYS A 56 1.79 -7.52 3.58
C CYS A 56 1.42 -6.38 4.55
N ILE A 57 0.46 -5.54 4.18
CA ILE A 57 -0.07 -4.48 5.06
C ILE A 57 -1.09 -5.05 6.03
N TYR A 58 -1.95 -5.95 5.55
CA TYR A 58 -3.08 -6.48 6.30
C TYR A 58 -2.64 -7.20 7.57
N VAL A 59 -1.70 -8.13 7.46
CA VAL A 59 -1.28 -8.99 8.58
C VAL A 59 -0.82 -8.18 9.82
N PRO A 60 0.16 -7.27 9.74
CA PRO A 60 0.63 -6.54 10.92
C PRO A 60 -0.43 -5.61 11.51
N PHE A 61 -1.26 -4.96 10.68
CA PHE A 61 -2.31 -4.07 11.17
C PHE A 61 -3.45 -4.84 11.84
N TRP A 62 -3.78 -6.03 11.35
CA TRP A 62 -4.72 -6.93 11.99
C TRP A 62 -4.21 -7.36 13.38
N GLU A 63 -2.94 -7.75 13.50
CA GLU A 63 -2.32 -8.09 14.80
C GLU A 63 -2.30 -6.90 15.77
N TYR A 64 -2.15 -5.67 15.26
CA TYR A 64 -2.24 -4.47 16.10
C TYR A 64 -3.66 -4.24 16.61
N GLY A 65 -4.67 -4.49 15.78
CA GLY A 65 -6.08 -4.42 16.17
C GLY A 65 -6.42 -5.41 17.27
N ASP A 66 -6.03 -6.67 17.09
CA ASP A 66 -6.24 -7.75 18.06
C ASP A 66 -5.55 -7.46 19.41
N ARG A 67 -4.27 -7.07 19.38
CA ARG A 67 -3.53 -6.72 20.60
C ARG A 67 -4.14 -5.52 21.33
N ASP A 68 -4.58 -4.51 20.58
CA ASP A 68 -5.17 -3.31 21.17
C ASP A 68 -6.54 -3.58 21.80
N ARG A 69 -7.34 -4.48 21.21
CA ARG A 69 -8.60 -4.95 21.81
C ARG A 69 -8.36 -5.52 23.20
N ASN A 70 -7.37 -6.41 23.36
CA ASN A 70 -7.02 -6.98 24.65
C ASN A 70 -6.62 -5.89 25.67
N LEU A 71 -5.81 -4.92 25.25
CA LEU A 71 -5.44 -3.80 26.12
C LEU A 71 -6.64 -2.94 26.54
N VAL A 72 -7.63 -2.75 25.65
CA VAL A 72 -8.87 -2.03 25.98
C VAL A 72 -9.73 -2.83 26.96
N GLN A 73 -9.88 -4.14 26.74
CA GLN A 73 -10.64 -5.02 27.65
C GLN A 73 -10.10 -5.02 29.09
N PHE A 74 -8.78 -4.99 29.26
CA PHE A 74 -8.14 -4.90 30.57
C PHE A 74 -7.98 -3.46 31.11
N GLY A 75 -8.61 -2.46 30.47
CA GLY A 75 -8.55 -1.05 30.91
C GLY A 75 -7.18 -0.39 30.80
N LYS A 76 -6.24 -1.00 30.06
CA LYS A 76 -4.85 -0.53 29.89
C LYS A 76 -4.71 0.48 28.73
N LYS A 77 -5.71 0.59 27.86
CA LYS A 77 -5.74 1.50 26.71
C LYS A 77 -7.17 2.00 26.46
N LYS A 78 -7.32 3.23 25.96
CA LYS A 78 -8.61 3.73 25.44
C LYS A 78 -8.87 3.17 24.04
N LYS A 79 -10.15 2.91 23.74
CA LYS A 79 -10.61 2.50 22.40
C LYS A 79 -10.32 3.62 21.39
N ASP A 80 -9.64 3.28 20.29
CA ASP A 80 -9.39 4.16 19.15
C ASP A 80 -9.51 3.33 17.88
N LEU A 81 -10.65 3.42 17.19
CA LEU A 81 -10.90 2.60 16.00
C LEU A 81 -10.16 3.13 14.77
N LEU A 82 -9.95 4.45 14.68
CA LEU A 82 -9.25 5.13 13.58
C LEU A 82 -7.72 5.03 13.69
N TYR A 83 -7.22 4.15 14.56
CA TYR A 83 -5.81 4.02 14.84
C TYR A 83 -5.05 3.47 13.63
N GLY A 84 -5.67 2.56 12.87
CA GLY A 84 -5.10 2.02 11.64
C GLY A 84 -4.89 3.10 10.59
N LEU A 85 -5.88 3.97 10.40
CA LEU A 85 -5.83 5.10 9.46
C LEU A 85 -4.73 6.09 9.85
N LYS A 86 -4.64 6.46 11.14
CA LYS A 86 -3.63 7.41 11.63
C LYS A 86 -2.21 6.91 11.37
N ILE A 87 -1.93 5.64 11.72
CA ILE A 87 -0.60 5.06 11.45
C ILE A 87 -0.39 4.87 9.96
N GLY A 88 -1.41 4.38 9.23
CA GLY A 88 -1.36 4.17 7.79
C GLY A 88 -0.97 5.45 7.05
N LEU A 89 -1.60 6.58 7.37
CA LEU A 89 -1.29 7.89 6.78
C LEU A 89 0.16 8.34 7.04
N ILE A 90 0.70 8.05 8.23
CA ILE A 90 2.10 8.35 8.54
C ILE A 90 3.03 7.44 7.72
N CYS A 91 2.71 6.15 7.64
CA CYS A 91 3.51 5.16 6.93
C CYS A 91 3.55 5.39 5.41
N ILE A 92 2.50 5.97 4.81
CA ILE A 92 2.49 6.27 3.36
C ILE A 92 3.26 7.53 2.98
N SER A 93 3.83 8.27 3.94
CA SER A 93 4.56 9.51 3.66
C SER A 93 5.63 9.40 2.57
N PRO A 94 6.39 8.29 2.41
CA PRO A 94 7.34 8.16 1.30
C PRO A 94 6.66 8.10 -0.08
N TYR A 95 5.48 7.48 -0.16
CA TYR A 95 4.70 7.40 -1.41
C TYR A 95 4.04 8.73 -1.75
N LEU A 96 3.57 9.48 -0.74
CA LEU A 96 3.07 10.84 -0.92
C LEU A 96 4.19 11.80 -1.35
N LEU A 97 5.39 11.63 -0.81
CA LEU A 97 6.57 12.38 -1.27
C LEU A 97 6.89 12.05 -2.73
N ALA A 98 6.76 10.78 -3.14
CA ALA A 98 6.91 10.39 -4.54
C ALA A 98 5.89 11.07 -5.48
N SER A 99 4.69 11.40 -5.00
CA SER A 99 3.70 12.17 -5.77
C SER A 99 4.18 13.58 -6.14
N VAL A 100 5.11 14.17 -5.38
CA VAL A 100 5.75 15.44 -5.77
C VAL A 100 6.54 15.27 -7.06
N PHE A 101 7.21 14.13 -7.26
CA PHE A 101 7.94 13.86 -8.50
C PHE A 101 7.00 13.67 -9.70
N LEU A 102 5.78 13.13 -9.49
CA LEU A 102 4.77 13.10 -10.54
C LEU A 102 4.32 14.51 -10.96
N LEU A 103 4.18 15.44 -10.00
CA LEU A 103 3.89 16.85 -10.31
C LEU A 103 5.04 17.50 -11.08
N LEU A 104 6.28 17.26 -10.70
CA LEU A 104 7.46 17.75 -11.43
C LEU A 104 7.50 17.20 -12.86
N ALA A 105 7.14 15.93 -13.05
CA ALA A 105 7.00 15.32 -14.38
C ALA A 105 5.92 16.00 -15.21
N LYS A 106 4.75 16.25 -14.61
CA LYS A 106 3.64 16.95 -15.24
C LYS A 106 4.00 18.39 -15.66
N LEU A 107 4.86 19.05 -14.89
CA LEU A 107 5.35 20.41 -15.19
C LEU A 107 6.51 20.42 -16.20
N GLY A 108 6.97 19.25 -16.68
CA GLY A 108 8.03 19.16 -17.68
C GLY A 108 9.43 19.45 -17.14
N VAL A 109 9.67 19.24 -15.84
CA VAL A 109 10.99 19.52 -15.24
C VAL A 109 12.05 18.60 -15.83
N GLU A 110 11.88 17.28 -15.68
CA GLU A 110 12.82 16.27 -16.17
C GLU A 110 12.12 14.91 -16.33
N GLN A 111 12.49 14.10 -17.32
CA GLN A 111 11.85 12.79 -17.57
C GLN A 111 12.06 11.77 -16.44
N TRP A 112 13.19 11.84 -15.73
CA TRP A 112 13.49 10.91 -14.64
C TRP A 112 12.55 11.08 -13.44
N THR A 113 11.85 12.23 -13.32
CA THR A 113 10.92 12.47 -12.21
C THR A 113 9.72 11.51 -12.25
N LEU A 114 9.22 11.17 -13.44
CA LEU A 114 8.17 10.15 -13.59
C LEU A 114 8.68 8.75 -13.23
N LEU A 115 9.93 8.43 -13.58
CA LEU A 115 10.57 7.16 -13.22
C LEU A 115 10.61 6.99 -11.69
N VAL A 116 11.00 8.02 -10.94
CA VAL A 116 11.03 7.98 -9.48
C VAL A 116 9.64 7.70 -8.90
N TYR A 117 8.60 8.39 -9.39
CA TYR A 117 7.23 8.14 -8.96
C TYR A 117 6.80 6.69 -9.20
N ARG A 118 7.08 6.16 -10.40
CA ARG A 118 6.77 4.77 -10.80
C ARG A 118 7.49 3.73 -9.95
N LEU A 119 8.79 3.92 -9.67
CA LEU A 119 9.58 3.00 -8.87
C LEU A 119 9.11 2.92 -7.42
N VAL A 120 8.73 4.06 -6.83
CA VAL A 120 8.19 4.07 -5.46
C VAL A 120 6.79 3.46 -5.43
N ASN A 121 5.98 3.66 -6.47
CA ASN A 121 4.60 3.15 -6.56
C ASN A 121 4.48 1.89 -7.45
N ILE A 122 5.51 1.05 -7.45
CA ILE A 122 5.63 -0.09 -8.37
C ILE A 122 4.48 -1.11 -8.23
N GLN A 123 3.85 -1.20 -7.06
CA GLN A 123 2.66 -2.03 -6.83
C GLN A 123 1.47 -1.63 -7.72
N PHE A 124 1.46 -0.41 -8.26
CA PHE A 124 0.43 0.11 -9.16
C PHE A 124 0.96 0.35 -10.60
N ILE A 125 2.13 -0.18 -10.94
CA ILE A 125 2.88 0.22 -12.15
C ILE A 125 2.07 0.08 -13.44
N TYR A 126 1.37 -1.03 -13.65
CA TYR A 126 0.63 -1.24 -14.90
C TYR A 126 -0.63 -0.37 -14.96
N MET A 127 -1.24 -0.02 -13.82
CA MET A 127 -2.31 0.99 -13.79
C MET A 127 -1.76 2.39 -14.08
N ILE A 128 -0.61 2.74 -13.50
CA ILE A 128 0.05 4.02 -13.77
C ILE A 128 0.41 4.14 -15.25
N ASP A 129 0.98 3.09 -15.84
CA ASP A 129 1.38 3.07 -17.25
C ASP A 129 0.18 3.11 -18.21
N LEU A 130 -0.94 2.49 -17.82
CA LEU A 130 -2.20 2.59 -18.56
C LEU A 130 -2.78 4.00 -18.56
N LEU A 131 -2.66 4.71 -17.44
CA LEU A 131 -3.22 6.05 -17.26
C LEU A 131 -2.31 7.15 -17.80
N ILE A 132 -1.00 7.02 -17.60
CA ILE A 132 0.02 8.02 -17.94
C ILE A 132 1.24 7.29 -18.53
N PRO A 133 1.31 7.12 -19.85
CA PRO A 133 2.50 6.65 -20.54
C PRO A 133 3.69 7.60 -20.34
N LEU A 134 4.92 7.09 -20.50
CA LEU A 134 6.14 7.84 -20.16
C LEU A 134 6.31 9.10 -21.02
N ALA A 135 5.88 9.05 -22.29
CA ALA A 135 6.01 10.14 -23.25
C ALA A 135 5.01 11.29 -23.02
N ASP A 136 3.87 11.02 -22.37
CA ASP A 136 2.67 11.87 -22.48
C ASP A 136 2.24 12.51 -21.15
N VAL A 137 3.06 12.41 -20.09
CA VAL A 137 2.70 12.93 -18.75
C VAL A 137 2.38 14.42 -18.75
N MET A 138 3.06 15.21 -19.59
CA MET A 138 2.83 16.65 -19.73
C MET A 138 1.48 16.96 -20.36
N GLU A 139 0.95 16.07 -21.20
CA GLU A 139 -0.33 16.23 -21.89
C GLU A 139 -1.49 15.60 -21.11
N ALA A 140 -1.21 14.67 -20.21
CA ALA A 140 -2.21 13.96 -19.41
C ALA A 140 -3.15 14.94 -18.65
N PRO A 141 -4.48 14.77 -18.71
CA PRO A 141 -5.41 15.61 -17.95
C PRO A 141 -5.10 15.64 -16.46
N TRP A 142 -5.27 16.81 -15.82
CA TRP A 142 -5.02 16.96 -14.38
C TRP A 142 -5.82 15.97 -13.51
N GLY A 143 -7.02 15.58 -13.94
CA GLY A 143 -7.81 14.56 -13.25
C GLY A 143 -7.10 13.20 -13.17
N ILE A 144 -6.36 12.80 -14.22
CA ILE A 144 -5.59 11.54 -14.24
C ILE A 144 -4.36 11.66 -13.34
N VAL A 145 -3.68 12.82 -13.35
CA VAL A 145 -2.54 13.09 -12.46
C VAL A 145 -2.98 12.99 -11.00
N ILE A 146 -4.08 13.65 -10.64
CA ILE A 146 -4.65 13.60 -9.29
C ILE A 146 -5.06 12.16 -8.92
N LEU A 147 -5.66 11.41 -9.85
CA LEU A 147 -6.00 10.00 -9.64
C LEU A 147 -4.76 9.15 -9.30
N CYS A 148 -3.65 9.34 -10.01
CA CYS A 148 -2.39 8.66 -9.70
C CYS A 148 -1.81 9.10 -8.34
N MET A 149 -1.96 10.38 -7.97
CA MET A 149 -1.50 10.88 -6.67
C MET A 149 -2.27 10.28 -5.48
N ILE A 150 -3.52 9.84 -5.66
CA ILE A 150 -4.32 9.25 -4.57
C ILE A 150 -4.12 7.74 -4.42
N PHE A 151 -3.48 7.03 -5.36
CA PHE A 151 -3.22 5.59 -5.25
C PHE A 151 -2.57 5.17 -3.93
N PRO A 152 -1.57 5.89 -3.37
CA PRO A 152 -0.99 5.54 -2.07
C PRO A 152 -1.98 5.49 -0.91
N LEU A 153 -3.09 6.26 -0.98
CA LEU A 153 -4.13 6.27 0.07
C LEU A 153 -4.81 4.91 0.22
N TYR A 154 -4.81 4.07 -0.82
CA TYR A 154 -5.22 2.68 -0.76
C TYR A 154 -4.60 1.95 0.44
N THR A 155 -3.31 2.16 0.67
CA THR A 155 -2.55 1.54 1.78
C THR A 155 -3.12 1.93 3.14
N ALA A 156 -3.49 3.21 3.32
CA ALA A 156 -4.05 3.70 4.58
C ALA A 156 -5.47 3.13 4.81
N ILE A 157 -6.25 2.97 3.75
CA ILE A 157 -7.58 2.33 3.80
C ILE A 157 -7.45 0.84 4.18
N VAL A 158 -6.52 0.11 3.55
CA VAL A 158 -6.24 -1.30 3.88
C VAL A 158 -5.78 -1.44 5.34
N ALA A 159 -4.89 -0.55 5.80
CA ALA A 159 -4.41 -0.54 7.17
C ALA A 159 -5.54 -0.35 8.19
N GLU A 160 -6.46 0.58 7.92
CA GLU A 160 -7.64 0.81 8.76
C GLU A 160 -8.60 -0.38 8.76
N ALA A 161 -8.91 -0.93 7.59
CA ALA A 161 -9.78 -2.10 7.47
C ALA A 161 -9.19 -3.31 8.21
N ALA A 162 -7.89 -3.57 8.03
CA ALA A 162 -7.18 -4.64 8.71
C ALA A 162 -7.20 -4.46 10.22
N TYR A 163 -6.92 -3.24 10.71
CA TYR A 163 -6.98 -2.92 12.14
C TYR A 163 -8.38 -3.16 12.70
N CYS A 164 -9.42 -2.69 12.02
CA CYS A 164 -10.81 -2.90 12.42
C CYS A 164 -11.16 -4.38 12.47
N PHE A 165 -10.76 -5.18 11.48
CA PHE A 165 -11.02 -6.63 11.49
C PHE A 165 -10.27 -7.35 12.61
N GLY A 166 -9.03 -6.95 12.91
CA GLY A 166 -8.29 -7.44 14.07
C GLY A 166 -8.99 -7.10 15.37
N TYR A 167 -9.46 -5.85 15.51
CA TYR A 167 -10.16 -5.39 16.71
C TYR A 167 -11.49 -6.13 16.95
N HIS A 168 -12.14 -6.64 15.91
CA HIS A 168 -13.39 -7.41 16.02
C HIS A 168 -13.18 -8.93 15.96
N GLU A 169 -11.93 -9.42 16.03
CA GLU A 169 -11.60 -10.85 15.92
C GLU A 169 -12.18 -11.50 14.65
N ILE A 170 -12.34 -10.75 13.57
CA ILE A 170 -12.73 -11.33 12.28
C ILE A 170 -11.48 -11.99 11.70
N SER A 171 -11.25 -13.21 12.15
CA SER A 171 -10.22 -14.11 11.67
C SER A 171 -10.71 -14.75 10.37
N LEU A 172 -10.19 -14.28 9.23
CA LEU A 172 -10.38 -14.99 7.95
C LEU A 172 -9.82 -16.42 8.03
N LYS A 173 -8.80 -16.65 8.87
CA LYS A 173 -8.24 -17.98 9.14
C LYS A 173 -9.28 -18.92 9.74
N GLU A 174 -10.06 -18.48 10.72
CA GLU A 174 -11.09 -19.31 11.35
C GLU A 174 -12.22 -19.67 10.37
N LYS A 175 -12.65 -18.73 9.52
CA LYS A 175 -13.71 -19.00 8.54
C LYS A 175 -13.28 -19.92 7.38
N ILE A 176 -11.99 -19.92 7.00
CA ILE A 176 -11.48 -20.77 5.92
C ILE A 176 -11.06 -22.16 6.44
N LEU A 177 -10.51 -22.26 7.65
CA LEU A 177 -10.10 -23.55 8.24
C LEU A 177 -11.24 -24.31 8.91
N TYR A 178 -12.24 -23.63 9.48
CA TYR A 178 -13.43 -24.29 10.02
C TYR A 178 -14.55 -24.33 8.98
N VAL A 179 -14.36 -25.16 7.94
CA VAL A 179 -15.52 -25.73 7.25
C VAL A 179 -16.11 -26.76 8.22
N LYS A 180 -17.30 -26.45 8.75
CA LYS A 180 -18.05 -27.37 9.63
C LYS A 180 -18.09 -28.76 9.00
N LYS A 181 -17.58 -29.76 9.73
CA LYS A 181 -18.03 -31.15 9.60
C LYS A 181 -19.49 -31.25 10.02
#